data_AF-A0A150QNE3-F1
#
_entry.id   AF-A0A150QNE3-F1
#
_cell.length_a   1.000
_cell.length_b   1.000
_cell.length_c   1.000
_cell.angle_alpha   90.00
_cell.angle_beta   90.00
_cell.angle_gamma   90.00
#
_symmetry.space_group_name_H-M   'P 1'
#
loop_
_entity.id
_entity.type
_entity.pdbx_description
1 polymer ?
#
loop_
_entity_poly.entity_id
_entity_poly.type
_entity_poly.pdbx_seq_one_letter_code
_entity_poly.pdbx_strand_id
1 'polypeptide(L)'
;MLKRLILVAGSSSSSDDPSVRRTPLLSPSGKAELSREFPGVEIDAPCPPGDEPRASVDARAWRSSALDLWALDTHLHALDARGLFGLRIEGLEPDGAARTAYEVLTRCQRFIRRRNLASASAVFARVLGRHRGLYDLDRPLVRADYDHAIDVWQWMLRLDARASAAAQAAALFHDVERLVSEANVRIEHRAPDYQAFKDEHARRGAALARSALADVGLPPEVLDRVGVLVSAHERPGDDAELALLNDADALSFFSLNSGGFLDYYGPEHTRAKVAYTLRRLRPAARALLPRIRCRPEVEAMILGEPRRTVAPAPAETQA
;
A
#
# COMPACT_ATOMS: atom_id res chain seq x y z
N MET A 1 2.92 -14.69 6.67
CA MET A 1 1.75 -14.27 5.88
C MET A 1 0.60 -14.08 6.84
N LEU A 2 -0.11 -12.97 6.72
CA LEU A 2 -1.31 -12.69 7.49
C LEU A 2 -2.42 -13.65 7.04
N LYS A 3 -2.88 -14.51 7.96
CA LYS A 3 -3.88 -15.55 7.67
C LYS A 3 -5.28 -15.18 8.17
N ARG A 4 -5.37 -14.40 9.25
CA ARG A 4 -6.63 -14.14 9.94
C ARG A 4 -6.67 -12.78 10.61
N LEU A 5 -7.87 -12.23 10.67
CA LEU A 5 -8.22 -11.04 11.42
C LEU A 5 -9.20 -11.42 12.54
N ILE A 6 -8.84 -11.09 13.78
CA ILE A 6 -9.63 -11.32 14.99
C ILE A 6 -10.10 -9.96 15.50
N LEU A 7 -11.40 -9.81 15.73
CA LEU A 7 -11.99 -8.57 16.20
C LEU A 7 -12.47 -8.75 17.64
N VAL A 8 -12.05 -7.85 18.54
CA VAL A 8 -12.38 -7.92 19.95
C VAL A 8 -13.02 -6.61 20.39
N ALA A 9 -14.22 -6.74 20.95
CA ALA A 9 -15.00 -5.58 21.37
C ALA A 9 -14.32 -4.89 22.56
N GLY A 10 -14.50 -3.58 22.68
CA GLY A 10 -14.17 -2.88 23.91
C GLY A 10 -14.99 -3.41 25.08
N SER A 11 -14.37 -3.62 26.24
CA SER A 11 -15.10 -3.94 27.46
C SER A 11 -15.96 -2.72 27.82
N SER A 12 -17.27 -2.81 27.64
CA SER A 12 -18.20 -1.93 28.35
C SER A 12 -18.02 -2.23 29.83
N SER A 13 -17.55 -1.25 30.61
CA SER A 13 -17.43 -1.36 32.06
C SER A 13 -18.81 -1.51 32.70
N SER A 14 -19.40 -2.71 32.68
CA SER A 14 -20.56 -3.08 33.50
C SER A 14 -20.96 -4.55 33.25
N SER A 15 -20.96 -5.33 34.34
CA SER A 15 -21.55 -6.65 34.55
C SER A 15 -20.89 -7.89 33.91
N ASP A 16 -20.33 -8.73 34.80
CA ASP A 16 -20.11 -10.15 34.62
C ASP A 16 -21.47 -10.87 34.48
N ASP A 17 -21.97 -11.02 33.25
CA ASP A 17 -23.00 -12.01 32.94
C ASP A 17 -22.54 -12.88 31.75
N PRO A 18 -22.27 -14.18 31.96
CA PRO A 18 -21.74 -15.07 30.93
C PRO A 18 -22.76 -15.48 29.85
N SER A 19 -23.98 -14.92 29.86
CA SER A 19 -25.07 -15.35 28.96
C SER A 19 -25.48 -14.33 27.87
N VAL A 20 -24.90 -13.13 27.84
CA VAL A 20 -25.25 -12.14 26.80
C VAL A 20 -24.65 -12.56 25.47
N ARG A 21 -25.51 -12.91 24.49
CA ARG A 21 -25.12 -13.05 23.08
C ARG A 21 -24.38 -11.78 22.66
N ARG A 22 -23.05 -11.84 22.58
CA ARG A 22 -22.24 -10.72 22.12
C ARG A 22 -22.70 -10.34 20.70
N THR A 23 -23.23 -9.14 20.56
CA THR A 23 -23.56 -8.58 19.25
C THR A 23 -22.31 -8.65 18.36
N PRO A 24 -22.41 -9.20 17.14
CA PRO A 24 -21.25 -9.30 16.25
C PRO A 24 -20.74 -7.89 15.92
N LEU A 25 -19.42 -7.70 15.99
CA LEU A 25 -18.77 -6.41 15.68
C LEU A 25 -18.92 -6.01 14.22
N LEU A 26 -19.08 -6.98 13.33
CA LEU A 26 -19.32 -6.75 11.91
C LEU A 26 -20.73 -7.18 11.53
N SER A 27 -21.39 -6.36 10.72
CA SER A 27 -22.55 -6.81 9.97
C SER A 27 -22.13 -7.89 8.94
N PRO A 28 -23.07 -8.74 8.49
CA PRO A 28 -22.80 -9.70 7.42
C PRO A 28 -22.26 -9.04 6.14
N SER A 29 -22.77 -7.85 5.80
CA SER A 29 -22.31 -7.08 4.64
C SER A 29 -20.89 -6.56 4.83
N GLY A 30 -20.54 -6.03 6.02
CA GLY A 30 -19.19 -5.57 6.33
C GLY A 30 -18.17 -6.71 6.29
N LYS A 31 -18.53 -7.88 6.81
CA LYS A 31 -17.68 -9.08 6.73
C LYS A 31 -17.47 -9.55 5.29
N ALA A 32 -18.54 -9.57 4.48
CA ALA A 32 -18.46 -9.95 3.07
C ALA A 32 -17.62 -8.96 2.24
N GLU A 33 -17.73 -7.66 2.52
CA GLU A 33 -16.93 -6.63 1.88
C GLU A 33 -15.43 -6.82 2.20
N LEU A 34 -15.07 -6.93 3.48
CA LEU A 34 -13.68 -7.17 3.88
C LEU A 34 -13.11 -8.45 3.27
N SER A 35 -13.90 -9.53 3.21
CA SER A 35 -13.46 -10.80 2.62
C SER A 35 -13.19 -10.69 1.11
N ARG A 36 -13.98 -9.86 0.40
CA ARG A 36 -13.77 -9.57 -1.02
C ARG A 36 -12.54 -8.71 -1.26
N GLU A 37 -12.36 -7.70 -0.42
CA GLU A 37 -11.23 -6.76 -0.49
C GLU A 37 -9.90 -7.42 -0.13
N PHE A 38 -9.89 -8.34 0.83
CA PHE A 38 -8.69 -8.97 1.38
C PHE A 38 -8.77 -10.50 1.25
N PRO A 39 -8.73 -11.03 0.01
CA PRO A 39 -8.83 -12.46 -0.23
C PRO A 39 -7.65 -13.19 0.45
N GLY A 40 -7.93 -14.32 1.08
CA GLY A 40 -6.94 -15.13 1.79
C GLY A 40 -6.79 -14.80 3.28
N VAL A 41 -7.46 -13.74 3.77
CA VAL A 41 -7.58 -13.45 5.20
C VAL A 41 -8.93 -13.93 5.73
N GLU A 42 -8.90 -14.79 6.75
CA GLU A 42 -10.10 -15.19 7.48
C GLU A 42 -10.58 -14.01 8.34
N ILE A 43 -11.72 -13.40 7.96
CA ILE A 43 -12.28 -12.24 8.66
C ILE A 43 -13.13 -12.68 9.85
N ASP A 44 -12.88 -12.06 11.00
CA ASP A 44 -13.61 -12.31 12.24
C ASP A 44 -13.57 -13.81 12.59
N ALA A 45 -12.36 -14.35 12.58
CA ALA A 45 -12.08 -15.73 12.95
C ALA A 45 -12.14 -15.88 14.48
N PRO A 46 -12.67 -17.00 15.01
CA PRO A 46 -12.60 -17.28 16.43
C PRO A 46 -11.14 -17.29 16.88
N CYS A 47 -10.89 -16.82 18.11
CA CYS A 47 -9.54 -16.86 18.67
C CYS A 47 -9.11 -18.33 18.78
N PRO A 48 -8.05 -18.77 18.08
CA PRO A 48 -7.62 -20.16 18.14
C PRO A 48 -7.11 -20.49 19.55
N PRO A 49 -7.34 -21.72 20.04
CA PRO A 49 -6.74 -22.17 21.29
C PRO A 49 -5.22 -22.33 21.12
N GLY A 50 -4.43 -21.65 21.95
CA GLY A 50 -2.96 -21.79 22.01
C GLY A 50 -2.13 -20.56 21.61
N ASP A 51 -0.81 -20.74 21.55
CA ASP A 51 0.22 -19.71 21.33
C ASP A 51 0.49 -19.39 19.84
N GLU A 52 -0.57 -19.33 19.02
CA GLU A 52 -0.36 -18.92 17.63
C GLU A 52 0.27 -17.51 17.53
N PRO A 53 1.30 -17.34 16.67
CA PRO A 53 1.88 -16.04 16.33
C PRO A 53 0.82 -15.00 16.03
N ARG A 54 0.80 -13.89 16.77
CA ARG A 54 -0.15 -12.80 16.53
C ARG A 54 0.42 -11.43 16.84
N ALA A 55 -0.06 -10.43 16.10
CA ALA A 55 0.07 -9.02 16.46
C ALA A 55 -1.26 -8.50 17.00
N SER A 56 -1.20 -7.53 17.92
CA SER A 56 -2.37 -6.82 18.43
C SER A 56 -2.29 -5.34 18.08
N VAL A 57 -3.44 -4.77 17.69
CA VAL A 57 -3.61 -3.33 17.44
C VAL A 57 -4.78 -2.86 18.31
N ASP A 58 -4.54 -1.91 19.19
CA ASP A 58 -5.61 -1.24 19.92
C ASP A 58 -6.31 -0.22 19.01
N ALA A 59 -7.64 -0.29 18.93
CA ALA A 59 -8.42 0.56 18.03
C ALA A 59 -8.39 2.04 18.41
N ARG A 60 -8.19 2.38 19.70
CA ARG A 60 -8.06 3.79 20.14
C ARG A 60 -6.67 4.31 19.79
N ALA A 61 -5.63 3.52 20.04
CA ALA A 61 -4.26 3.83 19.64
C ALA A 61 -4.14 3.98 18.11
N TRP A 62 -4.87 3.18 17.33
CA TRP A 62 -4.93 3.29 15.86
C TRP A 62 -5.32 4.69 15.36
N ARG A 63 -6.19 5.38 16.11
CA ARG A 63 -6.65 6.74 15.83
C ARG A 63 -5.68 7.82 16.31
N SER A 64 -4.73 7.47 17.17
CA SER A 64 -3.76 8.41 17.70
C SER A 64 -2.69 8.77 16.66
N SER A 65 -2.30 10.05 16.61
CA SER A 65 -1.13 10.50 15.85
C SER A 65 0.19 9.96 16.44
N ALA A 66 0.20 9.59 17.72
CA ALA A 66 1.36 9.07 18.44
C ALA A 66 1.60 7.56 18.25
N LEU A 67 0.78 6.87 17.45
CA LEU A 67 1.02 5.46 17.15
C LEU A 67 2.33 5.29 16.38
N ASP A 68 3.26 4.54 16.98
CA ASP A 68 4.51 4.14 16.31
C ASP A 68 4.23 3.04 15.28
N LEU A 69 3.98 3.49 14.05
CA LEU A 69 3.76 2.62 12.90
C LEU A 69 5.01 1.84 12.47
N TRP A 70 6.21 2.32 12.81
CA TRP A 70 7.47 1.64 12.49
C TRP A 70 7.68 0.44 13.42
N ALA A 71 7.41 0.61 14.72
CA ALA A 71 7.44 -0.49 15.68
C ALA A 71 6.41 -1.58 15.32
N LEU A 72 5.19 -1.18 14.95
CA LEU A 72 4.17 -2.11 14.46
C LEU A 72 4.66 -2.90 13.24
N ASP A 73 5.18 -2.20 12.23
CA ASP A 73 5.69 -2.84 11.01
C ASP A 73 6.84 -3.80 11.28
N THR A 74 7.77 -3.42 12.15
CA THR A 74 8.91 -4.25 12.56
C THR A 74 8.44 -5.53 13.23
N HIS A 75 7.44 -5.43 14.11
CA HIS A 75 6.82 -6.59 14.74
C HIS A 75 6.12 -7.50 13.73
N LEU A 76 5.35 -6.93 12.79
CA LEU A 76 4.68 -7.69 11.73
C LEU A 76 5.67 -8.42 10.81
N HIS A 77 6.81 -7.80 10.48
CA HIS A 77 7.90 -8.46 9.74
C HIS A 77 8.50 -9.63 10.49
N ALA A 78 8.75 -9.48 11.80
CA ALA A 78 9.24 -10.57 12.64
C ALA A 78 8.24 -11.74 12.68
N LEU A 79 6.93 -11.47 12.69
CA LEU A 79 5.89 -12.49 12.60
C LEU A 79 5.86 -13.16 11.21
N ASP A 80 5.92 -12.39 10.13
CA ASP A 80 5.90 -12.92 8.76
C ASP A 80 7.07 -13.87 8.49
N ALA A 81 8.26 -13.53 9.01
CA ALA A 81 9.46 -14.35 8.91
C ALA A 81 9.32 -15.73 9.58
N ARG A 82 8.42 -15.86 10.58
CA ARG A 82 8.11 -17.14 11.25
C ARG A 82 7.00 -17.93 10.55
N GLY A 83 6.41 -17.40 9.48
CA GLY A 83 5.35 -18.07 8.71
C GLY A 83 3.99 -17.41 8.90
N LEU A 84 2.95 -18.22 9.16
CA LEU A 84 1.58 -17.73 9.27
C LEU A 84 1.36 -17.03 10.62
N PHE A 85 0.62 -15.91 10.60
CA PHE A 85 0.25 -15.20 11.81
C PHE A 85 -1.16 -14.60 11.73
N GLY A 86 -1.73 -14.33 12.90
CA GLY A 86 -3.01 -13.61 13.05
C GLY A 86 -2.82 -12.15 13.43
N LEU A 87 -3.80 -11.32 13.09
CA LEU A 87 -3.89 -9.94 13.53
C LEU A 87 -5.13 -9.77 14.40
N ARG A 88 -4.96 -9.20 15.59
CA ARG A 88 -6.04 -8.93 16.53
C ARG A 88 -6.25 -7.43 16.65
N ILE A 89 -7.49 -6.97 16.52
CA ILE A 89 -7.86 -5.58 16.79
C ILE A 89 -8.69 -5.55 18.07
N GLU A 90 -8.19 -4.84 19.07
CA GLU A 90 -8.78 -4.73 20.41
C GLU A 90 -9.51 -3.40 20.59
N GLY A 91 -10.48 -3.36 21.50
CA GLY A 91 -11.16 -2.10 21.84
C GLY A 91 -12.09 -1.59 20.74
N LEU A 92 -12.60 -2.47 19.87
CA LEU A 92 -13.50 -2.06 18.79
C LEU A 92 -14.89 -1.74 19.32
N GLU A 93 -15.40 -0.58 18.90
CA GLU A 93 -16.81 -0.26 18.98
C GLU A 93 -17.52 -0.78 17.71
N PRO A 94 -18.76 -1.28 17.81
CA PRO A 94 -19.52 -1.74 16.65
C PRO A 94 -19.60 -0.66 15.55
N ASP A 95 -19.83 0.58 15.98
CA ASP A 95 -19.82 1.76 15.12
C ASP A 95 -18.38 2.09 14.70
N GLY A 96 -18.04 1.68 13.47
CA GLY A 96 -16.72 1.91 12.89
C GLY A 96 -15.80 0.69 12.88
N ALA A 97 -16.22 -0.46 13.41
CA ALA A 97 -15.43 -1.70 13.37
C ALA A 97 -14.98 -2.08 11.95
N ALA A 98 -15.89 -2.04 10.98
CA ALA A 98 -15.58 -2.34 9.58
C ALA A 98 -14.54 -1.37 8.98
N ARG A 99 -14.64 -0.08 9.33
CA ARG A 99 -13.69 0.95 8.88
C ARG A 99 -12.30 0.70 9.47
N THR A 100 -12.20 0.53 10.79
CA THR A 100 -10.92 0.25 11.45
C THR A 100 -10.29 -1.04 10.92
N ALA A 101 -11.07 -2.10 10.75
CA ALA A 101 -10.61 -3.35 10.16
C ALA A 101 -10.05 -3.14 8.74
N TYR A 102 -10.75 -2.39 7.89
CA TYR A 102 -10.30 -2.08 6.53
C TYR A 102 -8.98 -1.31 6.52
N GLU A 103 -8.85 -0.30 7.37
CA GLU A 103 -7.65 0.54 7.45
C GLU A 103 -6.44 -0.27 7.92
N VAL A 104 -6.60 -1.08 8.97
CA VAL A 104 -5.53 -1.93 9.50
C VAL A 104 -5.13 -2.99 8.47
N LEU A 105 -6.09 -3.65 7.80
CA LEU A 105 -5.78 -4.61 6.74
C LEU A 105 -5.11 -3.96 5.54
N THR A 106 -5.49 -2.73 5.19
CA THR A 106 -4.82 -1.97 4.13
C THR A 106 -3.37 -1.68 4.51
N ARG A 107 -3.09 -1.24 5.74
CA ARG A 107 -1.71 -1.08 6.24
C ARG A 107 -0.91 -2.38 6.18
N CYS A 108 -1.57 -3.52 6.40
CA CYS A 108 -0.93 -4.84 6.46
C CYS A 108 -0.94 -5.61 5.13
N GLN A 109 -1.42 -5.03 4.03
CA GLN A 109 -1.70 -5.82 2.81
C GLN A 109 -0.47 -6.47 2.19
N ARG A 110 0.73 -5.91 2.41
CA ARG A 110 2.01 -6.52 2.02
C ARG A 110 2.21 -7.94 2.58
N PHE A 111 1.49 -8.32 3.64
CA PHE A 111 1.53 -9.65 4.25
C PHE A 111 0.43 -10.62 3.76
N ILE A 112 -0.52 -10.17 2.94
CA ILE A 112 -1.69 -10.95 2.48
C ILE A 112 -1.37 -11.81 1.24
N ARG A 113 -0.31 -11.46 0.48
CA ARG A 113 0.18 -12.18 -0.73
C ARG A 113 -0.90 -12.40 -1.80
N ARG A 114 -1.71 -11.38 -2.12
CA ARG A 114 -2.65 -11.41 -3.25
C ARG A 114 -1.86 -11.67 -4.55
N ARG A 115 -2.37 -12.58 -5.38
CA ARG A 115 -1.82 -12.92 -6.70
C ARG A 115 -2.94 -13.18 -7.70
N ASN A 116 -2.67 -12.93 -8.97
CA ASN A 116 -3.53 -13.31 -10.09
C ASN A 116 -2.85 -14.39 -10.95
N LEU A 117 -3.44 -14.74 -12.09
CA LEU A 117 -2.89 -15.77 -12.98
C LEU A 117 -1.45 -15.46 -13.43
N ALA A 118 -1.15 -14.19 -13.75
CA ALA A 118 0.18 -13.78 -14.18
C ALA A 118 1.21 -13.94 -13.05
N SER A 119 0.88 -13.47 -11.83
CA SER A 119 1.79 -13.56 -10.69
C SER A 119 1.83 -14.91 -10.00
N ALA A 120 0.90 -15.82 -10.26
CA ALA A 120 0.94 -17.20 -9.78
C ALA A 120 1.97 -18.09 -10.52
N SER A 121 2.54 -17.61 -11.63
CA SER A 121 3.49 -18.37 -12.44
C SER A 121 4.87 -18.55 -11.77
N ALA A 122 5.59 -19.61 -12.17
CA ALA A 122 6.98 -19.85 -11.74
C ALA A 122 7.94 -18.74 -12.21
N VAL A 123 7.70 -18.18 -13.40
CA VAL A 123 8.46 -17.03 -13.92
C VAL A 123 8.29 -15.83 -12.98
N PHE A 124 7.06 -15.51 -12.58
CA PHE A 124 6.83 -14.38 -11.69
C PHE A 124 7.30 -14.65 -10.25
N ALA A 125 7.36 -15.92 -9.81
CA ALA A 125 8.06 -16.26 -8.56
C ALA A 125 9.56 -15.90 -8.62
N ARG A 126 10.22 -16.09 -9.76
CA ARG A 126 11.60 -15.63 -9.96
C ARG A 126 11.70 -14.10 -10.01
N VAL A 127 10.70 -13.38 -10.55
CA VAL A 127 10.61 -11.91 -10.47
C VAL A 127 10.62 -11.46 -9.01
N LEU A 128 9.77 -12.05 -8.16
CA LEU A 128 9.74 -11.71 -6.73
C LEU A 128 11.05 -12.04 -6.02
N GLY A 129 11.65 -13.20 -6.31
CA GLY A 129 12.94 -13.60 -5.74
C GLY A 129 14.06 -12.63 -6.13
N ARG A 130 14.12 -12.25 -7.41
CA ARG A 130 15.07 -11.26 -7.93
C ARG A 130 14.85 -9.90 -7.29
N HIS A 131 13.61 -9.42 -7.24
CA HIS A 131 13.23 -8.17 -6.59
C HIS A 131 13.72 -8.17 -5.14
N ARG A 132 13.33 -9.16 -4.33
CA ARG A 132 13.77 -9.27 -2.93
C ARG A 132 15.29 -9.28 -2.78
N GLY A 133 16.00 -9.96 -3.68
CA GLY A 133 17.47 -10.06 -3.66
C GLY A 133 18.21 -8.74 -3.90
N LEU A 134 17.55 -7.69 -4.41
CA LEU A 134 18.16 -6.38 -4.59
C LEU A 134 18.22 -5.56 -3.30
N TYR A 135 17.41 -5.88 -2.30
CA TYR A 135 17.21 -5.03 -1.12
C TYR A 135 18.00 -5.54 0.09
N ASP A 136 18.94 -4.71 0.55
CA ASP A 136 19.58 -4.80 1.87
C ASP A 136 18.60 -4.28 2.94
N LEU A 137 17.81 -5.18 3.53
CA LEU A 137 16.75 -4.81 4.48
C LEU A 137 17.25 -4.44 5.88
N ASP A 138 18.57 -4.46 6.12
CA ASP A 138 19.16 -3.96 7.35
C ASP A 138 19.31 -2.43 7.31
N ARG A 139 19.22 -1.83 6.11
CA ARG A 139 19.17 -0.38 5.94
C ARG A 139 17.73 0.14 6.02
N PRO A 140 17.40 1.07 6.93
CA PRO A 140 16.03 1.52 7.13
C PRO A 140 15.35 2.10 5.87
N LEU A 141 16.05 2.92 5.07
CA LEU A 141 15.48 3.50 3.85
C LEU A 141 15.26 2.45 2.75
N VAL A 142 16.20 1.51 2.60
CA VAL A 142 16.05 0.40 1.65
C VAL A 142 14.89 -0.51 2.06
N ARG A 143 14.72 -0.78 3.36
CA ARG A 143 13.54 -1.50 3.85
C ARG A 143 12.24 -0.77 3.54
N ALA A 144 12.19 0.55 3.76
CA ALA A 144 11.02 1.35 3.44
C ALA A 144 10.68 1.30 1.94
N ASP A 145 11.69 1.35 1.06
CA ASP A 145 11.49 1.22 -0.39
C ASP A 145 11.03 -0.19 -0.80
N TYR A 146 11.53 -1.24 -0.12
CA TYR A 146 11.04 -2.61 -0.34
C TYR A 146 9.57 -2.74 0.05
N ASP A 147 9.20 -2.27 1.25
CA ASP A 147 7.85 -2.36 1.76
C ASP A 147 6.88 -1.56 0.88
N HIS A 148 7.30 -0.38 0.41
CA HIS A 148 6.57 0.42 -0.57
C HIS A 148 6.34 -0.36 -1.87
N ALA A 149 7.40 -0.92 -2.48
CA ALA A 149 7.27 -1.67 -3.74
C ALA A 149 6.29 -2.85 -3.64
N ILE A 150 6.31 -3.59 -2.52
CA ILE A 150 5.34 -4.68 -2.28
C ILE A 150 3.93 -4.11 -2.08
N ASP A 151 3.76 -3.02 -1.33
CA ASP A 151 2.45 -2.40 -1.10
C ASP A 151 1.84 -1.83 -2.39
N VAL A 152 2.64 -1.18 -3.24
CA VAL A 152 2.24 -0.73 -4.59
C VAL A 152 1.79 -1.91 -5.44
N TRP A 153 2.53 -3.02 -5.45
CA TRP A 153 2.11 -4.21 -6.18
C TRP A 153 0.80 -4.80 -5.66
N GLN A 154 0.57 -4.80 -4.33
CA GLN A 154 -0.69 -5.24 -3.75
C GLN A 154 -1.86 -4.29 -4.08
N TRP A 155 -1.63 -2.97 -4.06
CA TRP A 155 -2.61 -1.98 -4.51
C TRP A 155 -2.95 -2.15 -5.98
N MET A 156 -1.96 -2.40 -6.84
CA MET A 156 -2.18 -2.64 -8.27
C MET A 156 -3.14 -3.81 -8.49
N LEU A 157 -2.93 -4.94 -7.82
CA LEU A 157 -3.83 -6.10 -7.91
C LEU A 157 -5.19 -5.87 -7.25
N ARG A 158 -5.30 -4.89 -6.35
CA ARG A 158 -6.55 -4.50 -5.72
C ARG A 158 -7.40 -3.61 -6.62
N LEU A 159 -6.75 -2.66 -7.30
CA LEU A 159 -7.37 -1.76 -8.27
C LEU A 159 -7.75 -2.49 -9.56
N ASP A 160 -6.91 -3.42 -10.02
CA ASP A 160 -7.18 -4.29 -11.16
C ASP A 160 -6.65 -5.71 -10.91
N ALA A 161 -7.57 -6.64 -10.61
CA ALA A 161 -7.25 -8.05 -10.40
C ALA A 161 -6.67 -8.73 -11.65
N ARG A 162 -6.81 -8.13 -12.84
CA ARG A 162 -6.30 -8.63 -14.12
C ARG A 162 -5.01 -7.92 -14.58
N ALA A 163 -4.42 -7.06 -13.74
CA ALA A 163 -3.17 -6.37 -14.04
C ALA A 163 -2.13 -7.33 -14.66
N SER A 164 -1.49 -6.91 -15.75
CA SER A 164 -0.56 -7.75 -16.51
C SER A 164 0.70 -8.08 -15.72
N ALA A 165 1.49 -9.04 -16.22
CA ALA A 165 2.81 -9.30 -15.66
C ALA A 165 3.73 -8.07 -15.74
N ALA A 166 3.63 -7.29 -16.81
CA ALA A 166 4.45 -6.09 -17.02
C ALA A 166 4.09 -4.98 -16.02
N ALA A 167 2.80 -4.69 -15.83
CA ALA A 167 2.36 -3.72 -14.84
C ALA A 167 2.81 -4.13 -13.43
N GLN A 168 2.60 -5.40 -13.06
CA GLN A 168 2.98 -5.91 -11.74
C GLN A 168 4.50 -5.86 -11.51
N ALA A 169 5.31 -6.19 -12.52
CA ALA A 169 6.76 -6.03 -12.43
C ALA A 169 7.17 -4.54 -12.39
N ALA A 170 6.52 -3.66 -13.14
CA ALA A 170 6.78 -2.22 -13.04
C ALA A 170 6.46 -1.69 -11.64
N ALA A 171 5.38 -2.11 -11.00
CA ALA A 171 5.06 -1.76 -9.61
C ALA A 171 6.18 -2.13 -8.63
N LEU A 172 6.76 -3.32 -8.79
CA LEU A 172 7.87 -3.78 -7.95
C LEU A 172 9.17 -2.99 -8.21
N PHE A 173 9.44 -2.59 -9.44
CA PHE A 173 10.74 -2.02 -9.82
C PHE A 173 10.74 -0.51 -10.08
N HIS A 174 9.61 0.20 -9.96
CA HIS A 174 9.50 1.61 -10.33
C HIS A 174 10.55 2.50 -9.63
N ASP A 175 10.76 2.26 -8.33
CA ASP A 175 11.66 3.02 -7.47
C ASP A 175 13.04 2.34 -7.28
N VAL A 176 13.38 1.29 -8.05
CA VAL A 176 14.60 0.46 -7.83
C VAL A 176 15.90 1.25 -7.88
N GLU A 177 15.90 2.40 -8.55
CA GLU A 177 17.07 3.29 -8.62
C GLU A 177 17.47 3.88 -7.27
N ARG A 178 16.51 4.03 -6.35
CA ARG A 178 16.75 4.57 -5.00
C ARG A 178 17.69 3.69 -4.18
N LEU A 179 17.83 2.42 -4.55
CA LEU A 179 18.82 1.51 -3.99
C LEU A 179 20.27 1.93 -4.26
N VAL A 180 20.48 2.78 -5.27
CA VAL A 180 21.79 3.32 -5.63
C VAL A 180 21.92 4.76 -5.14
N SER A 181 20.94 5.61 -5.46
CA SER A 181 21.03 7.05 -5.22
C SER A 181 20.66 7.47 -3.79
N GLU A 182 19.80 6.70 -3.11
CA GLU A 182 19.14 7.10 -1.85
C GLU A 182 19.20 6.03 -0.75
N ALA A 183 20.08 5.03 -0.85
CA ALA A 183 20.12 3.90 0.08
C ALA A 183 20.38 4.30 1.55
N ASN A 184 21.05 5.44 1.77
CA ASN A 184 21.45 5.90 3.10
C ASN A 184 20.80 7.24 3.50
N VAL A 185 20.45 8.08 2.52
CA VAL A 185 19.89 9.42 2.75
C VAL A 185 18.99 9.78 1.58
N ARG A 186 17.87 10.44 1.86
CA ARG A 186 17.04 10.99 0.80
C ARG A 186 17.61 12.31 0.29
N ILE A 187 17.63 12.48 -1.02
CA ILE A 187 18.21 13.67 -1.67
C ILE A 187 17.20 14.42 -2.55
N GLU A 188 16.02 13.86 -2.80
CA GLU A 188 15.00 14.47 -3.68
C GLU A 188 14.65 15.92 -3.29
N HIS A 189 14.61 16.23 -2.00
CA HIS A 189 14.29 17.56 -1.46
C HIS A 189 15.36 18.62 -1.74
N ARG A 190 16.56 18.21 -2.17
CA ARG A 190 17.69 19.10 -2.48
C ARG A 190 17.81 19.39 -3.97
N ALA A 191 16.98 18.74 -4.80
CA ALA A 191 17.01 18.92 -6.24
C ALA A 191 16.54 20.35 -6.61
N PRO A 192 17.34 21.14 -7.35
CA PRO A 192 16.92 22.47 -7.81
C PRO A 192 15.73 22.39 -8.77
N ASP A 193 15.70 21.33 -9.59
CA ASP A 193 14.58 20.98 -10.46
C ASP A 193 14.05 19.61 -10.06
N TYR A 194 12.92 19.62 -9.34
CA TYR A 194 12.28 18.41 -8.85
C TYR A 194 11.83 17.50 -9.99
N GLN A 195 11.32 18.05 -11.09
CA GLN A 195 10.80 17.22 -12.19
C GLN A 195 11.94 16.59 -12.99
N ALA A 196 13.01 17.35 -13.27
CA ALA A 196 14.19 16.79 -13.93
C ALA A 196 14.85 15.68 -13.09
N PHE A 197 14.89 15.84 -11.76
CA PHE A 197 15.34 14.79 -10.85
C PHE A 197 14.48 13.52 -10.97
N LYS A 198 13.15 13.67 -10.98
CA LYS A 198 12.23 12.52 -11.09
C LYS A 198 12.29 11.85 -12.46
N ASP A 199 12.40 12.62 -13.55
CA ASP A 199 12.56 12.05 -14.90
C ASP A 199 13.86 11.23 -15.03
N GLU A 200 14.97 11.73 -14.48
CA GLU A 200 16.25 11.00 -14.48
C GLU A 200 16.20 9.74 -13.59
N HIS A 201 15.54 9.84 -12.43
CA HIS A 201 15.26 8.70 -11.55
C HIS A 201 14.50 7.60 -12.30
N ALA A 202 13.41 7.95 -12.98
CA ALA A 202 12.60 6.99 -13.76
C ALA A 202 13.41 6.37 -14.91
N ARG A 203 14.20 7.15 -15.64
CA ARG A 203 15.04 6.66 -16.74
C ARG A 203 16.09 5.65 -16.27
N ARG A 204 16.81 5.97 -15.20
CA ARG A 204 17.79 5.06 -14.57
C ARG A 204 17.12 3.84 -13.96
N GLY A 205 15.98 4.03 -13.30
CA GLY A 205 15.14 2.95 -12.77
C GLY A 205 14.74 1.95 -13.85
N ALA A 206 14.34 2.44 -15.02
CA ALA A 206 13.98 1.57 -16.15
C ALA A 206 15.17 0.72 -16.64
N ALA A 207 16.37 1.32 -16.71
CA ALA A 207 17.59 0.59 -17.09
C ALA A 207 17.96 -0.49 -16.05
N LEU A 208 17.89 -0.16 -14.77
CA LEU A 208 18.15 -1.10 -13.67
C LEU A 208 17.11 -2.22 -13.62
N ALA A 209 15.82 -1.89 -13.80
CA ALA A 209 14.73 -2.87 -13.85
C ALA A 209 14.94 -3.86 -15.00
N ARG A 210 15.25 -3.39 -16.20
CA ARG A 210 15.56 -4.25 -17.36
C ARG A 210 16.74 -5.17 -17.10
N SER A 211 17.83 -4.61 -16.57
CA SER A 211 19.02 -5.38 -16.22
C SER A 211 18.73 -6.47 -15.18
N ALA A 212 18.01 -6.13 -14.11
CA ALA A 212 17.65 -7.08 -13.07
C ALA A 212 16.75 -8.22 -13.58
N LEU A 213 15.89 -7.94 -14.57
CA LEU A 213 14.90 -8.88 -15.08
C LEU A 213 15.35 -9.70 -16.30
N ALA A 214 16.49 -9.37 -16.92
CA ALA A 214 16.95 -9.99 -18.18
C ALA A 214 16.97 -11.53 -18.13
N ASP A 215 17.48 -12.10 -17.03
CA ASP A 215 17.64 -13.56 -16.89
C ASP A 215 16.50 -14.24 -16.10
N VAL A 216 15.42 -13.51 -15.83
CA VAL A 216 14.27 -14.06 -15.08
C VAL A 216 13.38 -14.93 -15.97
N GLY A 217 13.55 -14.86 -17.28
CA GLY A 217 12.78 -15.62 -18.27
C GLY A 217 11.40 -15.01 -18.54
N LEU A 218 11.27 -13.68 -18.43
CA LEU A 218 10.13 -12.95 -18.95
C LEU A 218 10.23 -12.87 -20.48
N PRO A 219 9.10 -12.92 -21.20
CA PRO A 219 9.11 -12.65 -22.64
C PRO A 219 9.68 -11.24 -22.94
N PRO A 220 10.43 -11.06 -24.03
CA PRO A 220 11.05 -9.77 -24.38
C PRO A 220 10.04 -8.61 -24.41
N GLU A 221 8.84 -8.82 -24.93
CA GLU A 221 7.78 -7.83 -24.99
C GLU A 221 7.28 -7.40 -23.61
N VAL A 222 7.28 -8.31 -22.63
CA VAL A 222 6.95 -8.01 -21.24
C VAL A 222 8.07 -7.18 -20.61
N LEU A 223 9.33 -7.55 -20.83
CA LEU A 223 10.49 -6.81 -20.33
C LEU A 223 10.55 -5.39 -20.91
N ASP A 224 10.27 -5.24 -22.20
CA ASP A 224 10.18 -3.95 -22.87
C ASP A 224 9.09 -3.09 -22.28
N ARG A 225 7.92 -3.69 -22.06
CA ARG A 225 6.79 -3.00 -21.45
C ARG A 225 7.08 -2.53 -20.03
N VAL A 226 7.75 -3.36 -19.21
CA VAL A 226 8.21 -2.95 -17.87
C VAL A 226 9.07 -1.70 -17.95
N GLY A 227 10.06 -1.69 -18.85
CA GLY A 227 10.95 -0.54 -19.02
C GLY A 227 10.22 0.73 -19.42
N VAL A 228 9.24 0.64 -20.33
CA VAL A 228 8.39 1.78 -20.72
C VAL A 228 7.62 2.32 -19.51
N LEU A 229 6.93 1.44 -18.77
CA LEU A 229 6.14 1.84 -17.61
C LEU A 229 7.02 2.50 -16.52
N VAL A 230 8.16 1.90 -16.18
CA VAL A 230 9.09 2.46 -15.20
C VAL A 230 9.66 3.79 -15.67
N SER A 231 10.00 3.95 -16.95
CA SER A 231 10.55 5.23 -17.45
C SER A 231 9.56 6.40 -17.42
N ALA A 232 8.26 6.12 -17.40
CA ALA A 232 7.20 7.12 -17.49
C ALA A 232 6.44 7.35 -16.17
N HIS A 233 6.68 6.55 -15.11
CA HIS A 233 5.84 6.47 -13.91
C HIS A 233 5.77 7.77 -13.07
N GLU A 234 6.58 8.77 -13.38
CA GLU A 234 6.58 10.06 -12.69
C GLU A 234 5.59 11.07 -13.26
N ARG A 235 4.97 10.73 -14.39
CA ARG A 235 4.03 11.58 -15.10
C ARG A 235 2.72 10.83 -15.30
N PRO A 236 1.57 11.50 -15.19
CA PRO A 236 0.32 10.93 -15.66
C PRO A 236 0.38 10.80 -17.19
N GLY A 237 -0.34 9.82 -17.74
CA GLY A 237 -0.49 9.63 -19.17
C GLY A 237 -1.75 8.86 -19.51
N ASP A 238 -2.05 8.75 -20.80
CA ASP A 238 -3.27 8.07 -21.32
C ASP A 238 -3.16 6.54 -21.29
N ASP A 239 -1.95 6.03 -21.04
CA ASP A 239 -1.69 4.61 -20.91
C ASP A 239 -2.36 4.04 -19.63
N ALA A 240 -3.24 3.07 -19.81
CA ALA A 240 -4.04 2.52 -18.72
C ALA A 240 -3.21 1.82 -17.64
N GLU A 241 -2.11 1.15 -18.00
CA GLU A 241 -1.23 0.47 -17.03
C GLU A 241 -0.34 1.47 -16.30
N LEU A 242 0.10 2.53 -17.00
CA LEU A 242 0.82 3.64 -16.38
C LEU A 242 -0.08 4.33 -15.35
N ALA A 243 -1.32 4.66 -15.71
CA ALA A 243 -2.28 5.28 -14.81
C ALA A 243 -2.61 4.37 -13.62
N LEU A 244 -2.69 3.05 -13.83
CA LEU A 244 -2.84 2.07 -12.76
C LEU A 244 -1.62 2.07 -11.81
N LEU A 245 -0.40 2.11 -12.35
CA LEU A 245 0.83 2.23 -11.56
C LEU A 245 0.87 3.53 -10.75
N ASN A 246 0.52 4.67 -11.37
CA ASN A 246 0.48 5.95 -10.65
C ASN A 246 -0.54 5.93 -9.50
N ASP A 247 -1.73 5.34 -9.72
CA ASP A 247 -2.74 5.23 -8.67
C ASP A 247 -2.27 4.33 -7.52
N ALA A 248 -1.68 3.18 -7.84
CA ALA A 248 -1.18 2.25 -6.84
C ALA A 248 -0.02 2.85 -6.02
N ASP A 249 0.91 3.54 -6.68
CA ASP A 249 2.01 4.28 -6.05
C ASP A 249 1.48 5.37 -5.09
N ALA A 250 0.53 6.17 -5.56
CA ALA A 250 -0.09 7.22 -4.75
C ALA A 250 -0.85 6.66 -3.53
N LEU A 251 -1.64 5.60 -3.70
CA LEU A 251 -2.37 4.99 -2.59
C LEU A 251 -1.42 4.35 -1.57
N SER A 252 -0.35 3.70 -2.03
CA SER A 252 0.72 3.19 -1.16
C SER A 252 1.38 4.30 -0.37
N PHE A 253 1.68 5.45 -1.00
CA PHE A 253 2.19 6.62 -0.27
C PHE A 253 1.26 7.00 0.89
N PHE A 254 -0.06 7.10 0.65
CA PHE A 254 -1.00 7.48 1.70
C PHE A 254 -1.13 6.40 2.79
N SER A 255 -1.29 5.12 2.42
CA SER A 255 -1.49 4.02 3.38
C SER A 255 -0.22 3.59 4.12
N LEU A 256 0.95 3.84 3.53
CA LEU A 256 2.21 3.31 4.04
C LEU A 256 3.20 4.40 4.48
N ASN A 257 3.51 5.35 3.61
CA ASN A 257 4.71 6.19 3.77
C ASN A 257 4.42 7.60 4.29
N SER A 258 3.20 8.09 4.15
CA SER A 258 2.85 9.50 4.39
C SER A 258 3.21 9.99 5.80
N GLY A 259 3.02 9.14 6.82
CA GLY A 259 3.41 9.46 8.20
C GLY A 259 4.91 9.58 8.40
N GLY A 260 5.69 8.60 7.92
CA GLY A 260 7.16 8.64 8.00
C GLY A 260 7.76 9.74 7.13
N PHE A 261 7.13 10.07 6.00
CA PHE A 261 7.51 11.21 5.17
C PHE A 261 7.34 12.53 5.93
N LEU A 262 6.23 12.68 6.67
CA LEU A 262 6.01 13.82 7.55
C LEU A 262 7.07 13.94 8.64
N ASP A 263 7.43 12.82 9.27
CA ASP A 263 8.47 12.81 10.31
C ASP A 263 9.86 13.16 9.77
N TYR A 264 10.18 12.71 8.54
CA TYR A 264 11.50 12.92 7.94
C TYR A 264 11.69 14.32 7.36
N TYR A 265 10.69 14.83 6.62
CA TYR A 265 10.80 16.07 5.85
C TYR A 265 10.06 17.27 6.46
N GLY A 266 9.19 17.01 7.44
CA GLY A 266 8.36 18.05 8.03
C GLY A 266 7.16 18.46 7.17
N PRO A 267 6.30 19.35 7.71
CA PRO A 267 4.97 19.61 7.18
C PRO A 267 4.94 20.37 5.85
N GLU A 268 5.93 21.24 5.59
CA GLU A 268 5.97 22.03 4.35
C GLU A 268 6.20 21.14 3.13
N HIS A 269 7.27 20.34 3.16
CA HIS A 269 7.58 19.39 2.10
C HIS A 269 6.51 18.30 1.96
N THR A 270 5.92 17.86 3.08
CA THR A 270 4.81 16.90 3.05
C THR A 270 3.60 17.46 2.33
N ARG A 271 3.23 18.74 2.57
CA ARG A 271 2.11 19.38 1.85
C ARG A 271 2.36 19.42 0.34
N ALA A 272 3.58 19.78 -0.08
CA ALA A 272 3.94 19.77 -1.49
C ALA A 272 3.84 18.37 -2.10
N LYS A 273 4.32 17.34 -1.38
CA LYS A 273 4.24 15.94 -1.80
C LYS A 273 2.78 15.44 -1.87
N VAL A 274 1.94 15.77 -0.89
CA VAL A 274 0.51 15.44 -0.88
C VAL A 274 -0.18 16.06 -2.09
N ALA A 275 0.01 17.35 -2.34
CA ALA A 275 -0.57 18.04 -3.50
C ALA A 275 -0.12 17.41 -4.82
N TYR A 276 1.17 17.13 -4.97
CA TYR A 276 1.72 16.44 -6.15
C TYR A 276 1.09 15.05 -6.35
N THR A 277 0.98 14.26 -5.28
CA THR A 277 0.43 12.90 -5.31
C THR A 277 -1.06 12.90 -5.65
N LEU A 278 -1.84 13.85 -5.10
CA LEU A 278 -3.27 13.99 -5.39
C LEU A 278 -3.57 14.40 -6.83
N ARG A 279 -2.67 15.17 -7.47
CA ARG A 279 -2.82 15.56 -8.89
C ARG A 279 -2.68 14.38 -9.86
N ARG A 280 -1.94 13.34 -9.45
CA ARG A 280 -1.68 12.13 -10.24
C ARG A 280 -2.79 11.07 -10.09
N LEU A 281 -3.55 11.09 -9.00
CA LEU A 281 -4.64 10.15 -8.77
C LEU A 281 -5.80 10.34 -9.75
N ARG A 282 -6.27 9.24 -10.34
CA ARG A 282 -7.56 9.21 -11.04
C ARG A 282 -8.73 9.35 -10.06
N PRO A 283 -9.90 9.85 -10.49
CA PRO A 283 -11.06 10.03 -9.61
C PRO A 283 -11.47 8.77 -8.83
N ALA A 284 -11.43 7.60 -9.48
CA ALA A 284 -11.79 6.33 -8.85
C ALA A 284 -10.83 5.95 -7.71
N ALA A 285 -9.52 6.10 -7.90
CA ALA A 285 -8.54 5.83 -6.86
C ALA A 285 -8.61 6.89 -5.73
N ARG A 286 -8.83 8.16 -6.07
CA ARG A 286 -9.01 9.23 -5.07
C ARG A 286 -10.21 8.98 -4.16
N ALA A 287 -11.26 8.34 -4.64
CA ALA A 287 -12.43 7.97 -3.84
C ALA A 287 -12.13 6.94 -2.73
N LEU A 288 -10.97 6.27 -2.78
CA LEU A 288 -10.54 5.32 -1.74
C LEU A 288 -9.87 5.99 -0.54
N LEU A 289 -9.39 7.23 -0.67
CA LEU A 289 -8.65 7.93 0.39
C LEU A 289 -9.42 8.02 1.73
N PRO A 290 -10.74 8.24 1.78
CA PRO A 290 -11.47 8.25 3.06
C PRO A 290 -11.44 6.93 3.83
N ARG A 291 -11.07 5.83 3.16
CA ARG A 291 -10.96 4.49 3.74
C ARG A 291 -9.52 4.16 4.19
N ILE A 292 -8.57 5.03 3.90
CA ILE A 292 -7.17 4.86 4.29
C ILE A 292 -6.93 5.68 5.55
N ARG A 293 -6.34 5.06 6.58
CA ARG A 293 -5.90 5.81 7.75
C ARG A 293 -4.64 6.58 7.38
N CYS A 294 -4.73 7.90 7.43
CA CYS A 294 -3.58 8.78 7.40
C CYS A 294 -3.35 9.34 8.81
N ARG A 295 -2.19 9.95 9.05
CA ARG A 295 -2.04 10.78 10.26
C ARG A 295 -2.94 12.01 10.14
N PRO A 296 -3.54 12.52 11.25
CA PRO A 296 -4.44 13.67 11.19
C PRO A 296 -3.88 14.89 10.45
N GLU A 297 -2.58 15.14 10.56
CA GLU A 297 -1.89 16.23 9.87
C GLU A 297 -1.88 16.03 8.34
N VAL A 298 -1.68 14.78 7.88
CA VAL A 298 -1.76 14.42 6.46
C VAL A 298 -3.22 14.45 5.98
N GLU A 299 -4.17 13.99 6.79
CA GLU A 299 -5.60 14.07 6.48
C GLU A 299 -6.04 15.52 6.27
N ALA A 300 -5.59 16.44 7.13
CA ALA A 300 -5.84 17.87 6.98
C ALA A 300 -5.26 18.43 5.67
N MET A 301 -4.04 17.99 5.28
CA MET A 301 -3.45 18.37 3.99
C MET A 301 -4.28 17.85 2.81
N ILE A 302 -4.80 16.62 2.87
CA ILE A 302 -5.66 16.06 1.82
C ILE A 302 -6.97 16.85 1.70
N LEU A 303 -7.59 17.22 2.82
CA LEU A 303 -8.86 17.95 2.85
C LEU A 303 -8.71 19.42 2.41
N GLY A 304 -7.54 20.03 2.66
CA GLY A 304 -7.23 21.39 2.24
C GLY A 304 -6.99 21.54 0.73
N GLU A 305 -6.78 20.45 0.00
CA GLU A 305 -6.53 20.48 -1.44
C GLU A 305 -7.85 20.58 -2.23
N PRO A 306 -7.97 21.52 -3.18
CA PRO A 306 -9.20 21.69 -3.95
C PRO A 306 -9.57 20.38 -4.67
N ARG A 307 -10.86 20.02 -4.62
CA ARG A 307 -11.39 18.91 -5.41
C ARG A 307 -11.31 19.31 -6.88
N ARG A 308 -10.72 18.46 -7.73
CA ARG A 308 -10.82 18.62 -9.18
C ARG A 308 -12.31 18.58 -9.55
N THR A 309 -12.85 19.71 -10.01
CA THR A 309 -14.09 19.70 -10.78
C THR A 309 -13.77 19.02 -12.10
N VAL A 310 -14.55 18.00 -12.46
CA VAL A 310 -14.48 17.43 -13.80
C VAL A 310 -14.93 18.53 -14.75
N ALA A 311 -14.04 19.00 -15.64
CA ALA A 311 -14.45 19.91 -16.69
C ALA A 311 -15.58 19.24 -17.48
N PRO A 312 -16.70 19.93 -17.76
CA PRO A 312 -17.75 19.36 -18.59
C PRO A 312 -17.14 18.92 -19.92
N ALA A 313 -17.55 17.75 -20.39
CA ALA A 313 -17.14 17.25 -21.71
C ALA A 313 -17.37 18.36 -22.75
N PRO A 314 -16.45 18.57 -23.70
CA PRO A 314 -16.65 19.55 -24.75
C PRO A 314 -17.98 19.22 -25.45
N ALA A 315 -18.84 20.24 -25.56
CA ALA A 315 -20.13 20.09 -26.21
C ALA A 315 -19.92 19.48 -27.60
N GLU A 316 -20.61 18.37 -27.87
CA GLU A 316 -20.69 17.80 -29.21
C GLU A 316 -21.07 18.92 -30.17
N THR A 317 -20.15 19.26 -31.06
CA THR A 317 -20.43 20.19 -32.14
C THR A 317 -21.39 19.48 -33.08
N GLN A 318 -22.68 19.80 -32.95
CA GLN A 318 -23.66 19.43 -33.97
C GLN A 318 -23.33 20.22 -35.25
N ALA A 319 -23.37 19.47 -36.35
CA ALA A 319 -23.03 19.80 -37.74
C ALA A 319 -23.31 21.23 -38.21
#